data_AF-A0A1J4KGH5-F1
#
_entry.id   AF-A0A1J4KGH5-F1
#
_cell.length_a   1.000
_cell.length_b   1.000
_cell.length_c   1.000
_cell.angle_alpha   90.00
_cell.angle_beta   90.00
_cell.angle_gamma   90.00
#
_symmetry.space_group_name_H-M   'P 1'
#
loop_
_entity.id
_entity.type
_entity.pdbx_description
1 polymer ?
#
loop_
_entity_poly.entity_id
_entity_poly.type
_entity_poly.pdbx_seq_one_letter_code
_entity_poly.pdbx_strand_id
1 'polypeptide(L)'
;MTTILGVECNDQDDQLALISTIPRFTYRKGFRALQNENHSFTITSDTHWGCCIRCGQSLVAQYVKKLLMKFPKYYNSHFPKRESFLSLFNDTPDAPFSIHNICKEVIKNDGHEGEWVSVSKLSKSLENLMKPDFPIYVCENSTIVIEEIKPLFTGESSVLCLIPLMCGFKKFDSRCFQTVVLSVTLPEGIGFISGHKGKAHYFVGVSSKFFYFFDPHTTKKYVQQGSDQAILFDPKLKSMKINDISPSLLLGFAWDSLDEMMSTIECMRKLKFCPISIVDVKSETVISANDDWDIVEEGEVIPSFEASFQEVSLLSGTMRLRKLSDIKNEIKNMKSSNESESEEPMGLAFETDFNKSASIPSEEK
;
A
#
# COMPACT_ATOMS: atom_id res chain seq x y z
N MET A 1 -10.20 11.07 16.49
CA MET A 1 -8.81 11.23 16.02
C MET A 1 -8.63 10.33 14.82
N THR A 2 -8.00 10.84 13.76
CA THR A 2 -7.81 10.11 12.50
C THR A 2 -6.33 9.82 12.33
N THR A 3 -5.99 8.60 11.95
CA THR A 3 -4.60 8.21 11.63
C THR A 3 -4.51 7.88 10.16
N ILE A 4 -3.52 8.44 9.46
CA ILE A 4 -3.25 8.15 8.06
C ILE A 4 -1.77 7.76 7.94
N LEU A 5 -1.49 6.55 7.46
CA LEU A 5 -0.15 6.00 7.24
C LEU A 5 0.84 6.29 8.39
N GLY A 6 0.41 5.98 9.62
CA GLY A 6 1.23 6.14 10.83
C GLY A 6 1.32 7.57 11.39
N VAL A 7 0.51 8.49 10.88
CA VAL A 7 0.46 9.90 11.31
C VAL A 7 -0.89 10.22 11.90
N GLU A 8 -0.90 10.65 13.16
CA GLU A 8 -2.11 11.20 13.79
C GLU A 8 -2.41 12.59 13.23
N CYS A 9 -3.64 12.78 12.77
CA CYS A 9 -4.16 14.05 12.29
C CYS A 9 -5.12 14.62 13.33
N ASN A 10 -4.84 15.84 13.81
CA ASN A 10 -5.64 16.47 14.86
C ASN A 10 -6.89 17.13 14.28
N ASP A 11 -6.79 17.64 13.06
CA ASP A 11 -7.85 18.37 12.38
C ASP A 11 -7.87 18.03 10.88
N GLN A 12 -8.70 18.77 10.15
CA GLN A 12 -8.88 18.59 8.71
C GLN A 12 -7.69 19.12 7.90
N ASP A 13 -6.97 20.12 8.40
CA ASP A 13 -5.82 20.72 7.70
C ASP A 13 -4.63 19.76 7.75
N ASP A 14 -4.42 19.07 8.87
CA ASP A 14 -3.45 17.98 8.99
C ASP A 14 -3.72 16.87 7.96
N GLN A 15 -4.99 16.47 7.82
CA GLN A 15 -5.40 15.46 6.85
C GLN A 15 -5.11 15.94 5.42
N LEU A 16 -5.54 17.15 5.06
CA LEU A 16 -5.32 17.71 3.72
C LEU A 16 -3.84 17.80 3.36
N ALA A 17 -3.03 18.32 4.30
CA ALA A 17 -1.60 18.40 4.15
C ALA A 17 -0.99 17.03 3.86
N LEU A 18 -1.33 16.00 4.66
CA LEU A 18 -0.79 14.66 4.46
C LEU A 18 -1.26 14.01 3.16
N ILE A 19 -2.56 14.08 2.88
CA ILE A 19 -3.21 13.52 1.69
C ILE A 19 -2.58 14.07 0.41
N SER A 20 -2.25 15.36 0.37
CA SER A 20 -1.61 16.00 -0.78
C SER A 20 -0.24 15.42 -1.15
N THR A 21 0.37 14.65 -0.23
CA THR A 21 1.67 14.01 -0.46
C THR A 21 1.55 12.57 -0.96
N ILE A 22 0.34 12.01 -1.02
CA ILE A 22 0.10 10.60 -1.34
C ILE A 22 -0.27 10.47 -2.82
N PRO A 23 0.59 9.85 -3.66
CA PRO A 23 0.23 9.60 -5.05
C PRO A 23 -0.87 8.52 -5.14
N ARG A 24 -1.83 8.73 -6.03
CA ARG A 24 -2.99 7.86 -6.24
C ARG A 24 -3.15 7.51 -7.70
N PHE A 25 -3.31 6.22 -7.97
CA PHE A 25 -3.49 5.73 -9.34
C PHE A 25 -4.96 5.38 -9.58
N THR A 26 -5.50 5.87 -10.69
CA THR A 26 -6.87 5.57 -11.15
C THR A 26 -6.82 4.86 -12.49
N TYR A 27 -7.99 4.43 -12.97
CA TYR A 27 -8.13 3.96 -14.35
C TYR A 27 -7.61 4.98 -15.35
N ARG A 28 -7.06 4.46 -16.44
CA ARG A 28 -6.51 5.21 -17.56
C ARG A 28 -7.07 4.69 -18.88
N LYS A 29 -7.07 5.57 -19.88
CA LYS A 29 -7.43 5.25 -21.27
C LYS A 29 -6.49 5.94 -22.24
N GLY A 30 -6.32 5.32 -23.41
CA GLY A 30 -5.45 5.82 -24.48
C GLY A 30 -3.97 5.49 -24.29
N PHE A 31 -3.61 4.62 -23.34
CA PHE A 31 -2.23 4.15 -23.22
C PHE A 31 -1.86 3.24 -24.39
N ARG A 32 -0.55 3.06 -24.62
CA ARG A 32 -0.05 2.12 -25.63
C ARG A 32 -0.67 0.75 -25.42
N ALA A 33 -1.18 0.12 -26.47
CA ALA A 33 -1.89 -1.16 -26.35
C ALA A 33 -1.09 -2.19 -25.55
N LEU A 34 -1.79 -2.93 -24.69
CA LEU A 34 -1.23 -4.13 -24.06
C LEU A 34 -1.00 -5.20 -25.12
N GLN A 35 0.15 -5.87 -25.03
CA GLN A 35 0.67 -6.82 -26.03
C GLN A 35 1.37 -8.01 -25.36
N ASN A 36 1.11 -8.26 -24.07
CA ASN A 36 1.78 -9.34 -23.36
C ASN A 36 1.18 -10.72 -23.73
N GLU A 37 -0.06 -10.76 -24.20
CA GLU A 37 -0.71 -11.93 -24.77
C GLU A 37 -1.56 -11.60 -26.02
N ASN A 38 -2.07 -12.63 -26.69
CA ASN A 38 -2.90 -12.46 -27.88
C ASN A 38 -4.34 -12.14 -27.50
N HIS A 39 -4.82 -10.96 -27.89
CA HIS A 39 -6.19 -10.50 -27.64
C HIS A 39 -7.03 -10.46 -28.91
N SER A 40 -8.33 -10.75 -28.78
CA SER A 40 -9.30 -10.53 -29.87
C SER A 40 -9.57 -9.06 -30.14
N PHE A 41 -9.21 -8.16 -29.23
CA PHE A 41 -9.40 -6.71 -29.35
C PHE A 41 -8.23 -5.96 -28.71
N THR A 42 -7.99 -4.72 -29.15
CA THR A 42 -6.91 -3.90 -28.61
C THR A 42 -7.25 -3.34 -27.23
N ILE A 43 -6.45 -3.67 -26.22
CA ILE A 43 -6.62 -3.16 -24.86
C ILE A 43 -5.77 -1.89 -24.68
N THR A 44 -6.42 -0.73 -24.69
CA THR A 44 -5.80 0.60 -24.48
C THR A 44 -6.39 1.34 -23.26
N SER A 45 -7.17 0.63 -22.44
CA SER A 45 -7.73 1.17 -21.20
C SER A 45 -7.86 0.07 -20.16
N ASP A 46 -7.67 0.43 -18.90
CA ASP A 46 -7.84 -0.46 -17.75
C ASP A 46 -9.15 -0.28 -17.00
N THR A 47 -10.07 0.51 -17.58
CA THR A 47 -11.38 0.79 -17.00
C THR A 47 -12.15 -0.51 -16.76
N HIS A 48 -12.70 -0.65 -15.55
CA HIS A 48 -13.49 -1.80 -15.04
C HIS A 48 -12.72 -3.08 -14.69
N TRP A 49 -11.42 -3.18 -14.98
CA TRP A 49 -10.64 -4.39 -14.67
C TRP A 49 -9.34 -4.12 -13.91
N GLY A 50 -8.68 -2.98 -14.14
CA GLY A 50 -7.37 -2.67 -13.56
C GLY A 50 -7.36 -2.19 -12.10
N CYS A 51 -8.49 -2.21 -11.37
CA CYS A 51 -8.58 -1.44 -10.11
C CYS A 51 -7.66 -2.01 -9.02
N CYS A 52 -7.46 -3.33 -8.96
CA CYS A 52 -6.48 -3.92 -8.05
C CYS A 52 -5.06 -3.49 -8.40
N ILE A 53 -4.70 -3.51 -9.69
CA ILE A 53 -3.38 -3.09 -10.20
C ILE A 53 -3.11 -1.62 -9.82
N ARG A 54 -4.08 -0.72 -10.01
CA ARG A 54 -3.94 0.69 -9.63
C ARG A 54 -3.79 0.89 -8.11
N CYS A 55 -4.48 0.09 -7.30
CA CYS A 55 -4.24 0.08 -5.86
C CYS A 55 -2.82 -0.41 -5.53
N GLY A 56 -2.32 -1.43 -6.23
CA GLY A 56 -0.94 -1.91 -6.15
C GLY A 56 0.08 -0.84 -6.49
N GLN A 57 -0.12 -0.11 -7.58
CA GLN A 57 0.73 1.03 -7.95
C GLN A 57 0.75 2.10 -6.86
N SER A 58 -0.40 2.40 -6.24
CA SER A 58 -0.48 3.38 -5.15
C SER A 58 0.31 2.94 -3.92
N LEU A 59 0.19 1.66 -3.54
CA LEU A 59 0.94 1.07 -2.43
C LEU A 59 2.46 1.06 -2.71
N VAL A 60 2.86 0.58 -3.90
CA VAL A 60 4.28 0.56 -4.30
C VAL A 60 4.87 1.97 -4.42
N ALA A 61 4.08 2.96 -4.87
CA ALA A 61 4.55 4.34 -4.92
C ALA A 61 4.88 4.90 -3.53
N GLN A 62 4.19 4.48 -2.47
CA GLN A 62 4.58 4.86 -1.11
C GLN A 62 5.91 4.24 -0.69
N TYR A 63 6.12 2.97 -1.01
CA TYR A 63 7.39 2.30 -0.76
C TYR A 63 8.54 2.99 -1.52
N VAL A 64 8.37 3.27 -2.82
CA VAL A 64 9.38 3.94 -3.65
C VAL A 64 9.64 5.37 -3.15
N LYS A 65 8.60 6.11 -2.76
CA LYS A 65 8.75 7.44 -2.14
C LYS A 65 9.58 7.34 -0.85
N LYS A 66 9.32 6.34 0.00
CA LYS A 66 10.09 6.09 1.22
C LYS A 66 11.56 5.76 0.91
N LEU A 67 11.83 4.91 -0.08
CA LEU A 67 13.20 4.62 -0.54
C LEU A 67 13.93 5.88 -1.00
N LEU A 68 13.28 6.72 -1.80
CA LEU A 68 13.86 8.00 -2.25
C LEU A 68 14.20 8.92 -1.07
N MET A 69 13.35 8.97 -0.06
CA MET A 69 13.53 9.85 1.11
C MET A 69 14.58 9.35 2.09
N LYS A 70 14.65 8.03 2.34
CA LYS A 70 15.50 7.44 3.37
C LYS A 70 16.78 6.81 2.84
N PHE A 71 16.75 6.29 1.61
CA PHE A 71 17.83 5.56 0.98
C PHE A 71 18.13 6.12 -0.43
N PRO A 72 18.40 7.43 -0.59
CA PRO A 72 18.55 8.07 -1.90
C PRO A 72 19.68 7.46 -2.73
N LYS A 73 20.78 7.00 -2.10
CA LYS A 73 21.88 6.33 -2.79
C LYS A 73 21.44 5.03 -3.46
N TYR A 74 20.71 4.19 -2.73
CA TYR A 74 20.17 2.94 -3.24
C TYR A 74 19.07 3.18 -4.28
N TYR A 75 18.20 4.17 -4.06
CA TYR A 75 17.21 4.59 -5.07
C TYR A 75 17.90 5.00 -6.38
N ASN A 76 18.91 5.87 -6.31
CA ASN A 76 19.61 6.41 -7.49
C ASN A 76 20.47 5.36 -8.22
N SER A 77 20.86 4.26 -7.57
CA SER A 77 21.58 3.17 -8.23
C SER A 77 20.65 2.21 -8.98
N HIS A 78 19.39 2.10 -8.58
CA HIS A 78 18.43 1.15 -9.16
C HIS A 78 17.43 1.79 -10.13
N PHE A 79 17.13 3.07 -9.97
CA PHE A 79 16.23 3.79 -10.87
C PHE A 79 17.00 4.78 -11.73
N PRO A 80 16.66 4.91 -13.03
CA PRO A 80 17.28 5.91 -13.87
C PRO A 80 16.97 7.30 -13.32
N LYS A 81 17.87 8.26 -13.58
CA LYS A 81 17.58 9.68 -13.32
C LYS A 81 16.35 10.06 -14.13
N ARG A 82 15.25 10.36 -13.44
CA ARG A 82 13.99 10.82 -14.02
C ARG A 82 13.57 12.12 -13.32
N GLU A 83 12.80 12.95 -14.00
CA GLU A 83 12.29 14.22 -13.46
C GLU A 83 11.49 14.05 -12.15
N SER A 84 10.83 12.90 -12.00
CA SER A 84 10.00 12.57 -10.86
C SER A 84 9.95 11.06 -10.67
N PHE A 85 10.00 10.57 -9.43
CA PHE A 85 9.86 9.13 -9.15
C PHE A 85 8.52 8.55 -9.63
N LEU A 86 7.49 9.39 -9.79
CA LEU A 86 6.19 8.98 -10.31
C LEU A 86 6.27 8.52 -11.76
N SER A 87 7.29 8.93 -12.50
CA SER A 87 7.50 8.48 -13.88
C SER A 87 7.86 7.00 -13.97
N LEU A 88 8.22 6.36 -12.86
CA LEU A 88 8.36 4.92 -12.76
C LEU A 88 7.03 4.16 -12.94
N PHE A 89 5.90 4.87 -12.84
CA PHE A 89 4.54 4.34 -12.90
C PHE A 89 3.74 4.85 -14.11
N ASN A 90 4.38 5.56 -15.04
CA ASN A 90 3.72 6.04 -16.27
C ASN A 90 3.08 4.86 -17.01
N ASP A 91 2.01 5.14 -17.78
CA ASP A 91 1.27 4.10 -18.51
C ASP A 91 1.98 3.74 -19.83
N THR A 92 3.28 3.47 -19.74
CA THR A 92 4.17 3.16 -20.84
C THR A 92 5.02 1.93 -20.52
N PRO A 93 5.34 1.05 -21.50
CA PRO A 93 6.09 -0.17 -21.23
C PRO A 93 7.50 0.03 -20.66
N ASP A 94 8.11 1.20 -20.85
CA ASP A 94 9.44 1.56 -20.34
C ASP A 94 9.43 1.98 -18.85
N ALA A 95 8.26 2.24 -18.28
CA ALA A 95 8.12 2.54 -16.86
C ALA A 95 8.04 1.21 -16.08
N PRO A 96 8.96 0.95 -15.12
CA PRO A 96 9.10 -0.37 -14.47
C PRO A 96 7.83 -0.81 -13.74
N PHE A 97 7.12 0.11 -13.10
CA PHE A 97 5.87 -0.16 -12.37
C PHE A 97 4.62 0.24 -13.17
N SER A 98 4.72 0.31 -14.49
CA SER A 98 3.58 0.54 -15.38
C SER A 98 2.56 -0.59 -15.30
N ILE A 99 1.32 -0.30 -15.72
CA ILE A 99 0.31 -1.33 -15.88
C ILE A 99 0.77 -2.42 -16.87
N HIS A 100 1.54 -2.07 -17.89
CA HIS A 100 2.10 -3.00 -18.88
C HIS A 100 2.99 -4.05 -18.23
N ASN A 101 3.93 -3.62 -17.39
CA ASN A 101 4.89 -4.50 -16.74
C ASN A 101 4.25 -5.30 -15.60
N ILE A 102 3.29 -4.72 -14.87
CA ILE A 102 2.51 -5.48 -13.89
C ILE A 102 1.66 -6.56 -14.59
N CYS A 103 0.99 -6.24 -15.70
CA CYS A 103 0.23 -7.23 -16.49
C CYS A 103 1.10 -8.37 -17.01
N LYS A 104 2.34 -8.08 -17.43
CA LYS A 104 3.31 -9.10 -17.83
C LYS A 104 3.57 -10.12 -16.72
N GLU A 105 3.74 -9.66 -15.47
CA GLU A 105 3.94 -10.54 -14.32
C GLU A 105 2.64 -11.22 -13.87
N VAL A 106 1.48 -10.59 -14.05
CA VAL A 106 0.16 -11.19 -13.78
C VAL A 106 -0.07 -12.42 -14.67
N ILE A 107 0.29 -12.35 -15.95
CA ILE A 107 0.15 -13.48 -16.88
C ILE A 107 1.01 -14.68 -16.45
N LYS A 108 2.20 -14.43 -15.91
CA LYS A 108 3.06 -15.51 -15.36
C LYS A 108 2.47 -16.18 -14.11
N ASN A 109 1.48 -15.56 -13.47
CA ASN A 109 0.81 -16.05 -12.27
C ASN A 109 -0.66 -16.46 -12.56
N ASP A 110 -0.89 -17.05 -13.74
CA ASP A 110 -2.19 -17.55 -14.20
C ASP A 110 -3.31 -16.48 -14.19
N GLY A 111 -2.95 -15.22 -14.47
CA GLY A 111 -3.88 -14.14 -14.73
C GLY A 111 -3.93 -13.76 -16.21
N HIS A 112 -4.79 -12.79 -16.55
CA HIS A 112 -4.92 -12.26 -17.90
C HIS A 112 -4.91 -10.73 -17.85
N GLU A 113 -4.32 -10.11 -18.86
CA GLU A 113 -4.45 -8.66 -19.01
C GLU A 113 -5.80 -8.33 -19.64
N GLY A 114 -6.47 -7.27 -19.17
CA GLY A 114 -7.89 -7.06 -19.48
C GLY A 114 -8.86 -7.66 -18.47
N GLU A 115 -8.38 -8.46 -17.52
CA GLU A 115 -9.21 -9.09 -16.49
C GLU A 115 -8.88 -8.61 -15.07
N TRP A 116 -9.80 -8.88 -14.15
CA TRP A 116 -9.60 -8.57 -12.75
C TRP A 116 -8.50 -9.44 -12.12
N VAL A 117 -7.61 -8.80 -11.36
CA VAL A 117 -6.52 -9.44 -10.62
C VAL A 117 -6.85 -9.49 -9.14
N SER A 118 -6.71 -10.66 -8.51
CA SER A 118 -6.87 -10.80 -7.05
C SER A 118 -5.66 -10.25 -6.29
N VAL A 119 -5.84 -9.92 -5.00
CA VAL A 119 -4.75 -9.43 -4.15
C VAL A 119 -3.56 -10.40 -4.06
N SER A 120 -3.81 -11.71 -4.02
CA SER A 120 -2.74 -12.73 -3.98
C SER A 120 -1.98 -12.83 -5.30
N LYS A 121 -2.67 -12.73 -6.44
CA LYS A 121 -2.01 -12.70 -7.74
C LYS A 121 -1.22 -11.41 -7.93
N LEU A 122 -1.78 -10.27 -7.50
CA LEU A 122 -1.10 -8.99 -7.53
C LEU A 122 0.16 -9.01 -6.67
N SER A 123 0.09 -9.52 -5.43
CA SER A 123 1.25 -9.56 -4.54
C SER A 123 2.37 -10.41 -5.13
N LYS A 124 2.07 -11.59 -5.69
CA LYS A 124 3.07 -12.43 -6.37
C LYS A 124 3.64 -11.77 -7.62
N SER A 125 2.81 -11.06 -8.38
CA SER A 125 3.25 -10.32 -9.57
C SER A 125 4.19 -9.17 -9.21
N LEU A 126 3.90 -8.45 -8.11
CA LEU A 126 4.79 -7.43 -7.57
C LEU A 126 6.11 -8.02 -7.06
N GLU A 127 6.06 -9.21 -6.43
CA GLU A 127 7.26 -9.94 -6.02
C GLU A 127 8.19 -10.23 -7.21
N ASN A 128 7.62 -10.80 -8.27
CA ASN A 128 8.37 -11.13 -9.48
C ASN A 128 8.89 -9.88 -10.18
N LEU A 129 8.13 -8.79 -10.18
CA LEU A 129 8.51 -7.51 -10.79
C LEU A 129 9.67 -6.83 -10.05
N MET A 130 9.75 -7.03 -8.74
CA MET A 130 10.72 -6.37 -7.87
C MET A 130 11.99 -7.20 -7.65
N LYS A 131 11.91 -8.53 -7.68
CA LYS A 131 13.09 -9.39 -7.55
C LYS A 131 13.93 -9.42 -8.84
N PRO A 132 15.26 -9.54 -8.74
CA PRO A 132 16.06 -9.60 -7.51
C PRO A 132 16.45 -8.21 -6.96
N ASP A 133 16.11 -7.13 -7.67
CA ASP A 133 16.68 -5.81 -7.47
C ASP A 133 16.23 -5.13 -6.18
N PHE A 134 14.97 -5.36 -5.76
CA PHE A 134 14.38 -4.74 -4.57
C PHE A 134 14.01 -5.78 -3.50
N PRO A 135 14.39 -5.56 -2.24
CA PRO A 135 13.98 -6.42 -1.12
C PRO A 135 12.47 -6.43 -0.95
N ILE A 136 11.86 -7.57 -1.28
CA ILE A 136 10.43 -7.82 -1.11
C ILE A 136 10.21 -9.20 -0.49
N TYR A 137 9.30 -9.24 0.47
CA TYR A 137 8.75 -10.46 1.05
C TYR A 137 7.24 -10.50 0.82
N VAL A 138 6.75 -11.57 0.22
CA VAL A 138 5.31 -11.84 0.11
C VAL A 138 4.97 -13.01 0.99
N CYS A 139 4.13 -12.76 1.98
CA CYS A 139 3.64 -13.79 2.89
C CYS A 139 2.79 -14.82 2.13
N GLU A 140 3.13 -16.10 2.30
CA GLU A 140 2.39 -17.23 1.74
C GLU A 140 1.58 -17.90 2.85
N ASN A 141 0.35 -18.35 2.55
CA ASN A 141 -0.54 -19.04 3.49
C ASN A 141 -0.75 -18.28 4.82
N SER A 142 -0.78 -16.95 4.78
CA SER A 142 -0.88 -16.08 5.95
C SER A 142 0.19 -16.38 7.02
N THR A 143 1.37 -16.88 6.64
CA THR A 143 2.48 -17.20 7.53
C THR A 143 3.70 -16.33 7.24
N ILE A 144 4.16 -15.60 8.24
CA ILE A 144 5.44 -14.86 8.23
C ILE A 144 6.54 -15.79 8.76
N VAL A 145 7.58 -15.99 7.97
CA VAL A 145 8.78 -16.77 8.35
C VAL A 145 9.95 -15.81 8.56
N ILE A 146 10.34 -15.59 9.82
CA ILE A 146 11.31 -14.54 10.19
C ILE A 146 12.68 -14.75 9.54
N GLU A 147 13.18 -15.99 9.52
CA GLU A 147 14.49 -16.31 8.93
C GLU A 147 14.54 -16.12 7.40
N GLU A 148 13.40 -16.09 6.70
CA GLU A 148 13.36 -15.77 5.26
C GLU A 148 13.51 -14.27 4.99
N ILE A 149 13.13 -13.42 5.96
CA ILE A 149 13.13 -11.96 5.80
C ILE A 149 14.44 -11.35 6.30
N LYS A 150 15.04 -11.92 7.35
CA LYS A 150 16.32 -11.45 7.93
C LYS A 150 17.41 -11.15 6.88
N PRO A 151 17.67 -12.03 5.88
CA PRO A 151 18.71 -11.80 4.88
C PRO A 151 18.41 -10.63 3.92
N LEU A 152 17.15 -10.18 3.84
CA LEU A 152 16.74 -9.07 2.98
C LEU A 152 17.19 -7.71 3.54
N PHE A 153 17.53 -7.63 4.83
CA PHE A 153 18.03 -6.41 5.46
C PHE A 153 19.54 -6.25 5.21
N THR A 154 19.89 -5.53 4.15
CA THR A 154 21.30 -5.17 3.85
C THR A 154 21.76 -3.89 4.55
N GLY A 155 20.81 -3.10 5.09
CA GLY A 155 21.05 -1.76 5.63
C GLY A 155 21.11 -0.66 4.56
N GLU A 156 21.01 -1.02 3.28
CA GLU A 156 21.05 -0.07 2.15
C GLU A 156 19.67 0.30 1.62
N SER A 157 18.62 -0.43 2.01
CA SER A 157 17.24 -0.19 1.60
C SER A 157 16.23 -0.70 2.63
N SER A 158 14.97 -0.32 2.45
CA SER A 158 13.84 -0.91 3.18
C SER A 158 13.44 -2.26 2.58
N VAL A 159 12.82 -3.13 3.36
CA VAL A 159 12.14 -4.34 2.88
C VAL A 159 10.64 -4.08 2.72
N LEU A 160 10.11 -4.29 1.51
CA LEU A 160 8.66 -4.29 1.27
C LEU A 160 8.07 -5.62 1.71
N CYS A 161 7.15 -5.61 2.67
CA CYS A 161 6.40 -6.79 3.07
C CYS A 161 4.94 -6.68 2.63
N LEU A 162 4.46 -7.68 1.90
CA LEU A 162 3.09 -7.78 1.44
C LEU A 162 2.41 -9.03 2.04
N ILE A 163 1.28 -8.82 2.71
CA ILE A 163 0.56 -9.88 3.42
C ILE A 163 -0.85 -10.03 2.83
N PRO A 164 -1.05 -10.93 1.85
CA PRO A 164 -2.38 -11.24 1.33
C PRO A 164 -3.19 -12.02 2.38
N LEU A 165 -4.41 -11.59 2.67
CA LEU A 165 -5.29 -12.18 3.69
C LEU A 165 -6.73 -12.34 3.19
N MET A 166 -7.42 -13.33 3.79
CA MET A 166 -8.86 -13.51 3.68
C MET A 166 -9.50 -13.42 5.07
N CYS A 167 -9.93 -12.22 5.46
CA CYS A 167 -10.50 -11.90 6.77
C CYS A 167 -12.02 -12.06 6.77
N GLY A 168 -12.49 -13.28 6.50
CA GLY A 168 -13.90 -13.64 6.40
C GLY A 168 -14.30 -14.18 5.03
N PHE A 169 -15.53 -14.68 4.90
CA PHE A 169 -16.01 -15.29 3.66
C PHE A 169 -16.88 -14.34 2.82
N LYS A 170 -18.05 -13.95 3.35
CA LYS A 170 -18.98 -13.01 2.67
C LYS A 170 -18.86 -11.57 3.17
N LYS A 171 -18.50 -11.41 4.44
CA LYS A 171 -18.34 -10.13 5.12
C LYS A 171 -17.00 -10.10 5.83
N PHE A 172 -16.49 -8.90 6.06
CA PHE A 172 -15.31 -8.70 6.88
C PHE A 172 -15.56 -9.20 8.31
N ASP A 173 -14.63 -10.00 8.82
CA ASP A 173 -14.60 -10.44 10.22
C ASP A 173 -13.97 -9.34 11.08
N SER A 174 -14.77 -8.76 11.98
CA SER A 174 -14.35 -7.67 12.86
C SER A 174 -13.19 -8.05 13.78
N ARG A 175 -12.97 -9.34 14.06
CA ARG A 175 -11.81 -9.79 14.86
C ARG A 175 -10.49 -9.47 14.17
N CYS A 176 -10.47 -9.45 12.84
CA CYS A 176 -9.30 -9.09 12.06
C CYS A 176 -8.97 -7.59 12.09
N PHE A 177 -9.87 -6.75 12.63
CA PHE A 177 -9.72 -5.29 12.60
C PHE A 177 -8.38 -4.82 13.16
N GLN A 178 -7.97 -5.35 14.32
CA GLN A 178 -6.72 -4.95 14.97
C GLN A 178 -5.52 -5.22 14.06
N THR A 179 -5.49 -6.36 13.39
CA THR A 179 -4.42 -6.72 12.45
C THR A 179 -4.41 -5.79 11.23
N VAL A 180 -5.57 -5.49 10.66
CA VAL A 180 -5.68 -4.62 9.47
C VAL A 180 -5.24 -3.20 9.79
N VAL A 181 -5.66 -2.68 10.95
CA VAL A 181 -5.35 -1.30 11.39
C VAL A 181 -3.85 -1.06 11.51
N LEU A 182 -3.04 -2.06 11.89
CA LEU A 182 -1.58 -1.91 11.98
C LEU A 182 -0.98 -1.38 10.66
N SER A 183 -1.52 -1.76 9.51
CA SER A 183 -1.01 -1.32 8.20
C SER A 183 -1.23 0.17 7.89
N VAL A 184 -2.10 0.86 8.65
CA VAL A 184 -2.36 2.29 8.50
C VAL A 184 -1.99 3.11 9.73
N THR A 185 -1.75 2.48 10.89
CA THR A 185 -1.38 3.16 12.14
C THR A 185 0.08 3.04 12.51
N LEU A 186 0.79 1.99 12.08
CA LEU A 186 2.22 1.89 12.34
C LEU A 186 3.01 2.81 11.38
N PRO A 187 4.13 3.42 11.82
CA PRO A 187 5.03 4.21 10.97
C PRO A 187 5.62 3.45 9.77
N GLU A 188 5.67 2.12 9.86
CA GLU A 188 6.12 1.18 8.84
C GLU A 188 4.98 0.78 7.90
N GLY A 189 3.73 1.01 8.30
CA GLY A 189 2.54 0.71 7.52
C GLY A 189 2.40 1.65 6.33
N ILE A 190 2.27 1.07 5.13
CA ILE A 190 2.06 1.81 3.88
C ILE A 190 0.63 1.61 3.33
N GLY A 191 -0.30 1.23 4.20
CA GLY A 191 -1.70 1.01 3.90
C GLY A 191 -2.01 -0.42 3.47
N PHE A 192 -3.24 -0.61 3.00
CA PHE A 192 -3.71 -1.92 2.52
C PHE A 192 -4.63 -1.78 1.31
N ILE A 193 -4.74 -2.86 0.54
CA ILE A 193 -5.73 -2.98 -0.54
C ILE A 193 -6.85 -3.86 -0.01
N SER A 194 -8.10 -3.45 -0.19
CA SER A 194 -9.26 -4.31 0.03
C SER A 194 -10.15 -4.28 -1.19
N GLY A 195 -10.56 -5.45 -1.68
CA GLY A 195 -11.34 -5.45 -2.90
C GLY A 195 -11.92 -6.76 -3.42
N HIS A 196 -13.00 -6.54 -4.14
CA HIS A 196 -13.73 -7.38 -5.08
C HIS A 196 -13.34 -7.33 -6.54
N LYS A 197 -13.75 -8.32 -7.37
CA LYS A 197 -13.89 -8.10 -8.82
C LYS A 197 -14.65 -6.80 -9.11
N GLY A 198 -13.94 -5.85 -9.73
CA GLY A 198 -14.47 -4.53 -10.12
C GLY A 198 -14.68 -3.53 -8.97
N LYS A 199 -14.20 -3.82 -7.75
CA LYS A 199 -14.35 -2.97 -6.56
C LYS A 199 -13.13 -3.08 -5.62
N ALA A 200 -11.96 -2.61 -6.06
CA ALA A 200 -10.77 -2.48 -5.21
C ALA A 200 -10.55 -1.05 -4.77
N HIS A 201 -10.07 -0.87 -3.53
CA HIS A 201 -9.67 0.43 -3.02
C HIS A 201 -8.34 0.33 -2.28
N TYR A 202 -7.58 1.42 -2.29
CA TYR A 202 -6.34 1.56 -1.52
C TYR A 202 -6.62 2.37 -0.26
N PHE A 203 -6.51 1.71 0.90
CA PHE A 203 -6.81 2.25 2.20
C PHE A 203 -5.55 2.78 2.86
N VAL A 204 -5.63 3.98 3.42
CA VAL A 204 -4.48 4.72 3.94
C VAL A 204 -4.68 5.22 5.36
N GLY A 205 -5.90 5.14 5.89
CA GLY A 205 -6.17 5.66 7.22
C GLY A 205 -7.39 5.06 7.88
N VAL A 206 -7.55 5.41 9.15
CA VAL A 206 -8.62 4.92 10.01
C VAL A 206 -9.04 5.99 11.03
N SER A 207 -10.31 5.93 11.43
CA SER A 207 -10.87 6.56 12.63
C SER A 207 -11.66 5.51 13.42
N SER A 208 -12.30 5.91 14.52
CA SER A 208 -13.05 4.99 15.38
C SER A 208 -14.16 4.20 14.66
N LYS A 209 -14.68 4.71 13.53
CA LYS A 209 -15.81 4.10 12.79
C LYS A 209 -15.52 3.80 11.32
N PHE A 210 -14.53 4.47 10.73
CA PHE A 210 -14.32 4.46 9.30
C PHE A 210 -12.90 4.09 8.92
N PHE A 211 -12.77 3.36 7.82
CA PHE A 211 -11.53 3.34 7.07
C PHE A 211 -11.58 4.41 5.98
N TYR A 212 -10.43 5.02 5.71
CA TYR A 212 -10.25 6.03 4.67
C TYR A 212 -9.44 5.49 3.50
N PHE A 213 -9.88 5.77 2.28
CA PHE A 213 -9.35 5.17 1.08
C PHE A 213 -9.35 6.09 -0.14
N PHE A 214 -8.59 5.68 -1.15
CA PHE A 214 -8.61 6.24 -2.49
C PHE A 214 -9.28 5.28 -3.46
N ASP A 215 -10.12 5.88 -4.30
CA ASP A 215 -10.98 5.17 -5.23
C ASP A 215 -10.36 5.23 -6.64
N PRO A 216 -9.92 4.08 -7.21
CA PRO A 216 -9.33 4.06 -8.54
C PRO A 216 -10.35 4.14 -9.67
N HIS A 217 -11.66 4.07 -9.40
CA HIS A 217 -12.71 3.87 -10.41
C HIS A 217 -13.09 5.13 -11.21
N THR A 218 -12.14 6.02 -11.44
CA THR A 218 -12.29 7.19 -12.31
C THR A 218 -11.35 7.07 -13.50
N THR A 219 -11.89 7.01 -14.71
CA THR A 219 -11.07 6.91 -15.93
C THR A 219 -10.53 8.27 -16.35
N LYS A 220 -9.21 8.39 -16.34
CA LYS A 220 -8.48 9.58 -16.79
C LYS A 220 -7.69 9.27 -18.07
N LYS A 221 -7.16 10.28 -18.75
CA LYS A 221 -6.19 10.06 -19.84
C LYS A 221 -4.91 9.45 -19.24
N TYR A 222 -4.28 8.55 -19.99
CA TYR A 222 -2.98 7.97 -19.65
C TYR A 222 -1.88 9.02 -19.44
N VAL A 223 -0.88 8.69 -18.62
CA VAL A 223 0.26 9.56 -18.29
C VAL A 223 1.51 9.07 -19.01
N GLN A 224 2.17 9.93 -19.79
CA GLN A 224 3.43 9.61 -20.48
C GLN A 224 4.64 10.39 -19.97
N GLN A 225 4.46 11.62 -19.50
CA GLN A 225 5.55 12.55 -19.13
C GLN A 225 5.19 13.35 -17.87
N GLY A 226 6.20 14.00 -17.27
CA GLY A 226 6.16 14.61 -15.94
C GLY A 226 5.06 15.64 -15.72
N SER A 227 4.68 16.42 -16.75
CA SER A 227 3.68 17.50 -16.64
C SER A 227 2.28 17.03 -16.26
N ASP A 228 1.93 15.78 -16.58
CA ASP A 228 0.58 15.23 -16.33
C ASP A 228 0.46 14.57 -14.93
N GLN A 229 1.53 14.56 -14.12
CA GLN A 229 1.56 13.79 -12.87
C GLN A 229 0.80 14.43 -11.71
N ALA A 230 0.49 15.73 -11.77
CA ALA A 230 -0.38 16.40 -10.79
C ALA A 230 -1.72 15.67 -10.65
N ILE A 231 -2.19 15.06 -11.74
CA ILE A 231 -3.45 14.32 -11.80
C ILE A 231 -3.51 13.09 -10.86
N LEU A 232 -2.34 12.61 -10.40
CA LEU A 232 -2.20 11.53 -9.43
C LEU A 232 -2.56 11.98 -8.01
N PHE A 233 -2.69 13.29 -7.77
CA PHE A 233 -3.06 13.85 -6.48
C PHE A 233 -4.50 14.35 -6.42
N ASP A 234 -5.24 14.43 -7.54
CA ASP A 234 -6.64 14.86 -7.53
C ASP A 234 -7.64 13.94 -6.81
N PRO A 235 -7.55 12.59 -6.89
CA PRO A 235 -8.60 11.71 -6.36
C PRO A 235 -8.87 12.01 -4.90
N LYS A 236 -10.12 12.21 -4.45
CA LYS A 236 -10.39 12.63 -3.07
C LYS A 236 -10.29 11.47 -2.08
N LEU A 237 -9.94 11.76 -0.83
CA LEU A 237 -10.05 10.79 0.26
C LEU A 237 -11.54 10.51 0.49
N LYS A 238 -11.92 9.24 0.46
CA LYS A 238 -13.26 8.75 0.77
C LYS A 238 -13.22 7.93 2.06
N SER A 239 -14.37 7.68 2.64
CA SER A 239 -14.52 6.84 3.83
C SER A 239 -15.61 5.79 3.63
N MET A 240 -15.47 4.67 4.32
CA MET A 240 -16.52 3.66 4.46
C MET A 240 -16.45 3.03 5.84
N LYS A 241 -17.57 2.47 6.34
CA LYS A 241 -17.58 1.87 7.67
C LYS A 241 -16.63 0.68 7.69
N ILE A 242 -16.02 0.43 8.85
CA ILE A 242 -15.06 -0.66 9.04
C ILE A 242 -15.62 -2.01 8.57
N ASN A 243 -16.89 -2.29 8.82
CA ASN A 243 -17.56 -3.54 8.43
C ASN A 243 -17.91 -3.65 6.93
N ASP A 244 -17.80 -2.57 6.17
CA ASP A 244 -18.22 -2.54 4.76
C ASP A 244 -17.08 -2.90 3.79
N ILE A 245 -15.85 -3.07 4.29
CA ILE A 245 -14.70 -3.46 3.47
C ILE A 245 -14.84 -4.91 2.99
N SER A 246 -14.18 -5.24 1.87
CA SER A 246 -14.07 -6.63 1.39
C SER A 246 -13.20 -7.45 2.35
N PRO A 247 -13.52 -8.73 2.62
CA PRO A 247 -12.65 -9.59 3.42
C PRO A 247 -11.35 -9.97 2.71
N SER A 248 -11.24 -9.77 1.39
CA SER A 248 -10.01 -10.02 0.63
C SER A 248 -9.08 -8.79 0.71
N LEU A 249 -7.93 -8.97 1.33
CA LEU A 249 -7.02 -7.90 1.73
C LEU A 249 -5.57 -8.14 1.26
N LEU A 250 -4.83 -7.06 1.05
CA LEU A 250 -3.37 -7.05 0.95
C LEU A 250 -2.82 -5.99 1.89
N LEU A 251 -2.20 -6.40 3.01
CA LEU A 251 -1.55 -5.46 3.92
C LEU A 251 -0.14 -5.14 3.40
N GLY A 252 0.29 -3.88 3.50
CA GLY A 252 1.62 -3.44 3.11
C GLY A 252 2.41 -2.83 4.28
N PHE A 253 3.65 -3.28 4.46
CA PHE A 253 4.62 -2.70 5.38
C PHE A 253 5.95 -2.43 4.67
N ALA A 254 6.68 -1.42 5.11
CA ALA A 254 8.01 -1.08 4.62
C ALA A 254 8.97 -0.90 5.80
N TRP A 255 9.79 -1.92 6.06
CA TRP A 255 10.69 -1.97 7.22
C TRP A 255 12.10 -1.50 6.85
N ASP A 256 12.63 -0.50 7.55
CA ASP A 256 13.98 0.03 7.32
C ASP A 256 15.07 -0.82 7.99
N SER A 257 14.69 -1.60 9.00
CA SER A 257 15.60 -2.43 9.77
C SER A 257 14.92 -3.68 10.32
N LEU A 258 15.76 -4.62 10.76
CA LEU A 258 15.30 -5.81 11.48
C LEU A 258 14.51 -5.44 12.74
N ASP A 259 14.91 -4.39 13.46
CA ASP A 259 14.23 -3.94 14.68
C ASP A 259 12.81 -3.42 14.38
N GLU A 260 12.63 -2.66 13.29
CA GLU A 260 11.30 -2.20 12.85
C GLU A 260 10.37 -3.38 12.50
N MET A 261 10.91 -4.39 11.80
CA MET A 261 10.18 -5.62 11.52
C MET A 261 9.79 -6.36 12.80
N MET A 262 10.75 -6.58 13.70
CA MET A 262 10.51 -7.30 14.95
C MET A 262 9.52 -6.57 15.86
N SER A 263 9.55 -5.24 15.87
CA SER A 263 8.59 -4.40 16.58
C SER A 263 7.17 -4.56 16.02
N THR A 264 7.03 -4.57 14.69
CA THR A 264 5.74 -4.85 14.01
C THR A 264 5.22 -6.25 14.36
N ILE A 265 6.09 -7.27 14.31
CA ILE A 265 5.76 -8.66 14.66
C ILE A 265 5.33 -8.77 16.13
N GLU A 266 6.00 -8.07 17.03
CA GLU A 266 5.64 -8.06 18.45
C GLU A 266 4.26 -7.43 18.68
N CYS A 267 3.91 -6.38 17.94
CA CYS A 267 2.54 -5.86 17.94
C CYS A 267 1.53 -6.91 17.45
N MET A 268 1.82 -7.63 16.37
CA MET A 268 0.96 -8.69 15.84
C MET A 268 0.77 -9.83 16.87
N ARG A 269 1.83 -10.23 17.57
CA ARG A 269 1.79 -11.28 18.62
C ARG A 269 0.97 -10.88 19.86
N LYS A 270 0.89 -9.59 20.15
CA LYS A 270 0.12 -9.04 21.29
C LYS A 270 -1.36 -8.85 21.00
N LEU A 271 -1.80 -9.00 19.75
CA LEU A 271 -3.21 -8.88 19.40
C LEU A 271 -4.01 -10.03 20.00
N LYS A 272 -5.24 -9.75 20.45
CA LYS A 272 -6.16 -10.77 20.95
C LYS A 272 -6.50 -11.80 19.86
N PHE A 273 -6.63 -11.32 18.63
CA PHE A 273 -6.83 -12.13 17.45
C PHE A 273 -5.90 -11.63 16.34
N CYS A 274 -5.08 -12.52 15.79
CA CYS A 274 -4.25 -12.25 14.63
C CYS A 274 -4.40 -13.41 13.62
N PRO A 275 -4.92 -13.18 12.41
CA PRO A 275 -5.05 -14.22 11.38
C PRO A 275 -3.71 -14.54 10.68
N ILE A 276 -2.60 -13.95 11.14
CA ILE A 276 -1.26 -14.14 10.59
C ILE A 276 -0.49 -15.07 11.53
N SER A 277 -0.07 -16.22 11.03
CA SER A 277 0.87 -17.11 11.71
C SER A 277 2.28 -16.53 11.63
N ILE A 278 3.06 -16.60 12.71
CA ILE A 278 4.43 -16.06 12.76
C ILE A 278 5.34 -17.15 13.32
N VAL A 279 6.28 -17.60 12.50
CA VAL A 279 7.26 -18.64 12.84
C VAL A 279 8.67 -18.14 12.60
N ASP A 280 9.63 -18.68 13.36
CA ASP A 280 11.04 -18.33 13.13
C ASP A 280 11.55 -18.98 11.83
N VAL A 281 11.34 -20.29 11.69
CA VAL A 281 11.83 -21.10 10.57
C VAL A 281 10.68 -21.88 9.95
N LYS A 282 10.72 -22.10 8.64
CA LYS A 282 9.73 -22.93 7.92
C LYS A 282 9.93 -24.40 8.32
N SER A 283 8.93 -25.03 8.94
CA SER A 283 8.99 -26.48 9.18
C SER A 283 8.66 -27.23 7.89
N GLU A 284 9.57 -28.08 7.41
CA GLU A 284 9.34 -28.96 6.25
C GLU A 284 8.43 -30.16 6.58
N THR A 285 8.08 -30.36 7.85
CA THR A 285 7.22 -31.45 8.29
C THR A 285 5.76 -31.21 7.89
N VAL A 286 5.28 -32.00 6.93
CA VAL A 286 3.85 -32.21 6.70
C VAL A 286 3.28 -32.92 7.91
N ILE A 287 2.71 -32.17 8.85
CA ILE A 287 1.93 -32.75 9.94
C ILE A 287 0.58 -33.14 9.32
N SER A 288 0.16 -34.41 9.47
CA SER A 288 -1.18 -34.82 9.06
C SER A 288 -2.20 -34.01 9.84
N ALA A 289 -3.10 -33.31 9.13
CA ALA A 289 -4.26 -32.70 9.77
C ALA A 289 -5.09 -33.84 10.39
N ASN A 290 -5.25 -33.83 11.72
CA ASN A 290 -6.42 -34.47 12.29
C ASN A 290 -7.60 -33.57 11.95
N ASP A 291 -8.61 -34.09 11.24
CA ASP A 291 -9.83 -33.38 10.85
C ASP A 291 -10.76 -33.09 12.07
N ASP A 292 -10.19 -32.93 13.26
CA ASP A 292 -10.90 -32.49 14.45
C ASP A 292 -11.08 -30.98 14.36
N TRP A 293 -12.18 -30.56 13.74
CA TRP A 293 -12.62 -29.18 13.72
C TRP A 293 -13.13 -28.80 15.11
N ASP A 294 -12.29 -28.14 15.91
CA ASP A 294 -12.75 -27.43 17.09
C ASP A 294 -13.63 -26.25 16.63
N ILE A 295 -14.95 -26.40 16.77
CA ILE A 295 -15.90 -25.32 16.58
C ILE A 295 -15.63 -24.31 17.70
N VAL A 296 -15.09 -23.15 17.36
CA VAL A 296 -14.93 -22.04 18.30
C VAL A 296 -16.33 -21.59 18.72
N GLU A 297 -16.69 -21.81 19.99
CA GLU A 297 -17.98 -21.42 20.54
C GLU A 297 -18.17 -19.89 20.45
N GLU A 298 -19.34 -19.47 19.98
CA GLU A 298 -19.78 -18.06 19.97
C GLU A 298 -19.96 -17.57 21.42
N GLY A 299 -18.88 -17.05 22.02
CA GLY A 299 -18.92 -16.52 23.38
C GLY A 299 -17.90 -15.41 23.68
N GLU A 300 -16.94 -15.14 22.79
CA GLU A 300 -15.98 -14.05 23.02
C GLU A 300 -16.64 -12.68 22.80
N VAL A 301 -16.59 -11.85 23.85
CA VAL A 301 -16.97 -10.45 23.75
C VAL A 301 -15.95 -9.73 22.86
N ILE A 302 -16.31 -9.54 21.59
CA ILE A 302 -15.50 -8.76 20.65
C ILE A 302 -15.52 -7.29 21.14
N PRO A 303 -14.35 -6.69 21.45
CA PRO A 303 -14.29 -5.29 21.84
C PRO A 303 -14.87 -4.38 20.75
N SER A 304 -15.38 -3.20 21.13
CA SER A 304 -15.80 -2.20 20.14
C SER A 304 -14.60 -1.76 19.30
N PHE A 305 -14.84 -1.32 18.06
CA PHE A 305 -13.76 -0.80 17.20
C PHE A 305 -13.00 0.36 17.83
N GLU A 306 -13.69 1.19 18.62
CA GLU A 306 -13.06 2.28 19.35
C GLU A 306 -12.10 1.76 20.44
N ALA A 307 -12.52 0.75 21.22
CA ALA A 307 -11.66 0.13 22.22
C ALA A 307 -10.47 -0.60 21.57
N SER A 308 -10.72 -1.35 20.49
CA SER A 308 -9.67 -2.01 19.71
C SER A 308 -8.70 -1.02 19.08
N PHE A 309 -9.19 0.12 18.58
CA PHE A 309 -8.37 1.17 18.01
C PHE A 309 -7.48 1.82 19.09
N GLN A 310 -8.03 2.14 20.26
CA GLN A 310 -7.23 2.64 21.39
C GLN A 310 -6.17 1.64 21.85
N GLU A 311 -6.49 0.35 21.90
CA GLU A 311 -5.53 -0.71 22.25
C GLU A 311 -4.38 -0.79 21.24
N VAL A 312 -4.68 -0.73 19.94
CA VAL A 312 -3.66 -0.70 18.89
C VAL A 312 -2.84 0.59 18.95
N SER A 313 -3.47 1.75 19.19
CA SER A 313 -2.77 3.03 19.38
C SER A 313 -1.80 2.95 20.56
N LEU A 314 -2.18 2.33 21.68
CA LEU A 314 -1.30 2.12 22.84
C LEU A 314 -0.13 1.18 22.53
N LEU A 315 -0.39 0.07 21.82
CA LEU A 315 0.66 -0.85 21.34
C LEU A 315 1.63 -0.14 20.38
N SER A 316 1.12 0.76 19.53
CA SER A 316 1.94 1.58 18.64
C SER A 316 2.62 2.75 19.36
N GLY A 317 2.10 3.22 20.49
CA GLY A 317 2.62 4.37 21.24
C GLY A 317 3.93 4.10 21.98
N THR A 318 4.32 2.82 22.14
CA THR A 318 5.71 2.46 22.48
C THR A 318 6.67 2.64 21.31
N MET A 319 6.15 2.77 20.08
CA MET A 319 6.90 3.19 18.90
C MET A 319 6.70 4.69 18.65
N ARG A 320 7.71 5.34 18.07
CA ARG A 320 7.70 6.78 17.83
C ARG A 320 6.73 7.09 16.67
N LEU A 321 5.48 7.45 16.97
CA LEU A 321 4.52 7.92 15.97
C LEU A 321 5.12 9.08 15.16
N ARG A 322 4.92 9.09 13.84
CA ARG A 322 5.40 10.18 12.99
C ARG A 322 4.51 11.39 13.19
N LYS A 323 5.12 12.54 13.48
CA LYS A 323 4.40 13.81 13.48
C LYS A 323 4.34 14.36 12.07
N LEU A 324 3.30 15.14 11.76
CA LEU A 324 3.20 15.85 10.49
C LEU A 324 4.42 16.76 10.23
N SER A 325 5.03 17.30 11.30
CA SER A 325 6.28 18.07 11.22
C SER A 325 7.44 17.25 10.63
N ASP A 326 7.49 15.96 10.93
CA ASP A 326 8.57 15.08 10.47
C ASP A 326 8.45 14.89 8.95
N ILE A 327 7.23 14.67 8.45
CA ILE A 327 6.97 14.58 7.00
C ILE A 327 7.28 15.91 6.30
N LYS A 328 6.87 17.04 6.87
CA LYS A 328 7.18 18.37 6.30
C LYS A 328 8.69 18.61 6.22
N ASN A 329 9.45 18.20 7.23
CA ASN A 329 10.91 18.29 7.25
C ASN A 329 11.56 17.35 6.23
N GLU A 330 11.08 16.11 6.10
CA GLU A 330 11.57 15.16 5.09
C GLU A 330 11.35 15.70 3.66
N ILE A 331 10.17 16.27 3.37
CA ILE A 331 9.87 16.91 2.08
C ILE A 331 10.76 18.12 1.83
N LYS A 332 11.02 18.94 2.86
CA LYS A 332 11.90 20.12 2.74
C LYS A 332 13.34 19.69 2.44
N ASN A 333 13.84 18.66 3.13
CA ASN A 333 15.18 18.14 2.90
C ASN A 333 15.34 17.60 1.47
N MET A 334 14.31 16.94 0.93
CA MET A 334 14.28 16.48 -0.47
C MET A 334 14.46 17.63 -1.47
N LYS A 335 13.86 18.79 -1.22
CA LYS A 335 14.04 19.98 -2.07
C LYS A 335 15.48 20.51 -1.99
N SER A 336 16.05 20.59 -0.80
CA SER A 336 17.43 21.09 -0.62
C SER A 336 18.51 20.16 -1.16
N SER A 337 18.33 18.84 -1.10
CA SER A 337 19.29 17.87 -1.62
C SER A 337 19.38 17.88 -3.16
N ASN A 338 18.28 18.25 -3.83
CA ASN A 338 18.27 18.43 -5.29
C ASN A 338 18.87 19.77 -5.74
N GLU A 339 18.81 20.81 -4.90
CA GLU A 339 19.42 22.12 -5.18
C GLU A 339 20.96 22.13 -5.00
N SER A 340 21.52 21.22 -4.19
CA SER A 340 22.98 21.16 -3.95
C SER A 340 23.78 20.36 -4.99
N GLU A 341 23.13 19.70 -5.96
CA GLU A 341 23.80 18.86 -6.99
C GLU A 341 23.52 19.28 -8.45
N SER A 342 22.89 20.44 -8.71
CA SER A 342 22.69 20.94 -10.10
C SER A 342 22.79 22.47 -10.23
N GLU A 343 23.57 22.95 -11.21
CA GLU A 343 23.68 24.38 -11.58
C GLU A 343 22.49 24.90 -12.41
N GLU A 344 21.38 24.16 -12.51
CA GLU A 344 20.13 24.67 -13.10
C GLU A 344 18.94 24.25 -12.23
N PRO A 345 18.00 25.18 -11.93
CA PRO A 345 16.87 24.88 -11.06
C PRO A 345 15.90 23.93 -11.77
N MET A 346 15.97 22.66 -11.41
CA MET A 346 15.00 21.64 -11.82
C MET A 346 13.69 21.90 -11.06
N GLY A 347 12.75 22.58 -11.72
CA GLY A 347 11.43 22.88 -11.17
C GLY A 347 10.69 21.61 -10.79
N LEU A 348 10.70 21.26 -9.51
CA LEU A 348 9.78 20.27 -8.96
C LEU A 348 8.36 20.81 -9.13
N ALA A 349 7.46 20.03 -9.72
CA ALA A 349 6.02 20.31 -9.80
C ALA A 349 5.32 20.21 -8.42
N PHE A 350 5.85 20.91 -7.42
CA PHE A 350 5.21 21.15 -6.12
C PHE A 350 4.48 22.49 -6.06
N GLU A 351 4.56 23.31 -7.12
CA GLU A 351 3.72 24.49 -7.28
C GLU A 351 2.42 24.11 -7.98
N THR A 352 1.45 23.66 -7.19
CA THR A 352 0.04 23.83 -7.57
C THR A 352 -0.64 24.63 -6.47
N ASP A 353 -1.30 25.72 -6.86
CA ASP A 353 -2.05 26.61 -5.98
C ASP A 353 -2.97 25.81 -5.03
N PHE A 354 -2.55 25.73 -3.76
CA PHE A 354 -3.16 24.95 -2.68
C PHE A 354 -4.60 25.36 -2.29
N ASN A 355 -5.25 26.25 -3.04
CA ASN A 355 -6.47 26.94 -2.60
C ASN A 355 -7.73 26.71 -3.44
N LYS A 356 -7.78 25.75 -4.36
CA LYS A 356 -9.05 25.43 -5.07
C LYS A 356 -9.31 23.94 -5.15
N SER A 357 -10.35 23.52 -4.43
CA SER A 357 -11.17 22.30 -4.61
C SER A 357 -10.92 21.05 -3.74
N ALA A 358 -10.49 21.20 -2.49
CA ALA A 358 -10.69 20.14 -1.50
C ALA A 358 -12.10 20.27 -0.88
N SER A 359 -12.97 19.31 -1.14
CA SER A 359 -14.19 19.10 -0.34
C SER A 359 -14.18 17.66 0.17
N ILE A 360 -14.27 17.52 1.49
CA ILE A 360 -14.26 16.25 2.24
C ILE A 360 -15.68 16.08 2.83
N PRO A 361 -16.22 14.85 2.90
CA PRO A 361 -17.54 14.62 3.50
C PRO A 361 -17.54 15.04 4.97
N SER A 362 -18.52 15.85 5.36
CA SER A 362 -18.83 16.18 6.74
C SER A 362 -19.35 14.95 7.48
N GLU A 363 -18.96 14.79 8.75
CA GLU A 363 -19.66 13.92 9.69
C GLU A 363 -21.07 14.50 9.93
N GLU A 364 -22.01 14.19 9.05
CA GLU A 364 -23.43 14.39 9.36
C GLU A 364 -23.89 13.33 10.36
N LYS A 365 -24.53 13.83 11.42
CA LYS A 365 -24.94 13.13 12.65
C LYS A 365 -25.92 11.99 12.42
#